data_AF-A0A923QXG9-F1
#
_entry.id   AF-A0A923QXG9-F1
#
_cell.length_a   1.000
_cell.length_b   1.000
_cell.length_c   1.000
_cell.angle_alpha   90.00
_cell.angle_beta   90.00
_cell.angle_gamma   90.00
#
_symmetry.space_group_name_H-M   'P 1'
#
loop_
_entity.id
_entity.type
_entity.pdbx_description
1 polymer ?
#
loop_
_entity_poly.entity_id
_entity_poly.type
_entity_poly.pdbx_seq_one_letter_code
_entity_poly.pdbx_strand_id
1 'polypeptide(L)'
;MINIAWPRLQKNYLTYEKDAWKVIGRKVWYNHVNNPDDFANSCAIRISHALNQSGVPIVYSKGKTILGENHLWYYYRVKDLKQFLTDWYGDADIKVTDKKGLVGKKGIICFDIDIWIDATGHFTLFDGNKALGGEHDSDYYFKNASKISIWVSE
;
A
#
# COMPACT_ATOMS: atom_id res chain seq x y z
N MET A 1 -0.93 10.42 18.92
CA MET A 1 -0.83 9.84 17.56
C MET A 1 -1.68 8.58 17.52
N ILE A 2 -2.56 8.43 16.53
CA ILE A 2 -3.36 7.21 16.36
C ILE A 2 -2.43 6.20 15.68
N ASN A 3 -1.80 5.30 16.45
CA ASN A 3 -1.12 4.14 15.87
C ASN A 3 -2.19 3.19 15.34
N ILE A 4 -2.06 2.77 14.08
CA ILE A 4 -2.85 1.66 13.56
C ILE A 4 -2.40 0.39 14.29
N ALA A 5 -3.35 -0.36 14.82
CA ALA A 5 -3.09 -1.69 15.39
C ALA A 5 -2.86 -2.71 14.27
N TRP A 6 -1.74 -3.42 14.31
CA TRP A 6 -1.32 -4.39 13.30
C TRP A 6 -2.40 -5.44 12.98
N PRO A 7 -3.09 -6.04 13.98
CA PRO A 7 -4.10 -7.06 13.69
C PRO A 7 -5.25 -6.56 12.82
N ARG A 8 -5.64 -5.28 12.94
CA ARG A 8 -6.71 -4.70 12.12
C ARG A 8 -6.21 -4.48 10.69
N LEU A 9 -5.01 -3.94 10.56
CA LEU A 9 -4.40 -3.69 9.26
C LEU A 9 -4.23 -4.98 8.47
N GLN A 10 -3.66 -6.02 9.11
CA GLN A 10 -3.46 -7.32 8.49
C GLN A 10 -4.78 -7.99 8.10
N LYS A 11 -5.77 -8.00 8.99
CA LYS A 11 -7.10 -8.59 8.73
C LYS A 11 -7.77 -7.98 7.50
N ASN A 12 -7.61 -6.67 7.33
CA ASN A 12 -8.29 -5.92 6.29
C ASN A 12 -7.46 -5.78 5.00
N TYR A 13 -6.28 -6.38 4.92
CA TYR A 13 -5.44 -6.22 3.74
C TYR A 13 -5.78 -7.20 2.63
N LEU A 14 -6.06 -6.66 1.46
CA LEU A 14 -6.35 -7.44 0.25
C LEU A 14 -5.05 -8.03 -0.29
N THR A 15 -4.73 -9.25 0.14
CA THR A 15 -3.44 -9.87 -0.21
C THR A 15 -3.39 -10.30 -1.69
N TYR A 16 -4.52 -10.72 -2.27
CA TYR A 16 -4.63 -11.12 -3.66
C TYR A 16 -4.98 -9.93 -4.56
N GLU A 17 -4.09 -9.62 -5.49
CA GLU A 17 -4.19 -8.46 -6.37
C GLU A 17 -5.38 -8.49 -7.32
N LYS A 18 -5.57 -9.60 -8.04
CA LYS A 18 -6.55 -9.72 -9.14
C LYS A 18 -8.00 -9.41 -8.74
N ASP A 19 -8.29 -9.50 -7.44
CA ASP A 19 -9.63 -9.29 -6.91
C ASP A 19 -9.78 -7.91 -6.26
N ALA A 20 -8.70 -7.15 -6.05
CA ALA A 20 -8.73 -5.91 -5.28
C ALA A 20 -9.67 -4.86 -5.88
N TRP A 21 -9.60 -4.62 -7.21
CA TRP A 21 -10.49 -3.67 -7.87
C TRP A 21 -11.96 -4.08 -7.79
N LYS A 22 -12.25 -5.38 -7.97
CA LYS A 22 -13.61 -5.91 -7.91
C LYS A 22 -14.20 -5.83 -6.51
N VAL A 23 -13.41 -6.17 -5.49
CA VAL A 23 -13.79 -6.07 -4.07
C VAL A 23 -14.08 -4.62 -3.69
N ILE A 24 -13.29 -3.67 -4.18
CA ILE A 24 -13.52 -2.24 -3.88
C ILE A 24 -14.68 -1.66 -4.71
N GLY A 25 -14.85 -2.10 -5.96
CA GLY A 25 -16.01 -1.79 -6.79
C GLY A 25 -16.09 -0.35 -7.29
N ARG A 26 -17.29 0.05 -7.72
CA ARG A 26 -17.64 1.39 -8.22
C ARG A 26 -16.62 2.00 -9.18
N LYS A 27 -16.16 3.23 -8.91
CA LYS A 27 -15.25 3.97 -9.80
C LYS A 27 -13.86 3.34 -9.81
N VAL A 28 -13.46 2.62 -8.77
CA VAL A 28 -12.19 1.87 -8.76
C VAL A 28 -12.24 0.74 -9.78
N TRP A 29 -13.28 -0.08 -9.77
CA TRP A 29 -13.48 -1.13 -10.76
C TRP A 29 -13.71 -0.57 -12.16
N TYR A 30 -14.61 0.41 -12.29
CA TYR A 30 -14.92 1.04 -13.57
C TYR A 30 -13.68 1.61 -14.26
N ASN A 31 -12.84 2.35 -13.52
CA ASN A 31 -11.64 2.95 -14.08
C ASN A 31 -10.61 1.89 -14.52
N HIS A 32 -10.43 0.82 -13.74
CA HIS A 32 -9.55 -0.29 -14.12
C HIS A 32 -10.02 -1.02 -15.38
N VAL A 33 -11.32 -1.23 -15.55
CA VAL A 33 -11.85 -1.88 -16.77
C VAL A 33 -11.73 -0.99 -18.00
N ASN A 34 -12.01 0.31 -17.87
CA ASN A 34 -12.08 1.22 -19.02
C ASN A 34 -10.74 1.89 -19.37
N ASN A 35 -9.82 2.00 -18.41
CA ASN A 35 -8.48 2.59 -18.59
C ASN A 35 -7.44 1.73 -17.84
N PRO A 36 -7.26 0.45 -18.22
CA PRO A 36 -6.45 -0.50 -17.46
C PRO A 36 -5.01 -0.03 -17.24
N ASP A 37 -4.39 0.64 -18.22
CA ASP A 37 -3.01 1.11 -18.09
C ASP A 37 -2.86 2.19 -17.00
N ASP A 38 -3.80 3.14 -16.93
CA ASP A 38 -3.79 4.23 -15.94
C ASP A 38 -4.15 3.76 -14.51
N PHE A 39 -4.81 2.60 -14.39
CA PHE A 39 -5.32 2.05 -13.14
C PHE A 39 -4.88 0.59 -12.92
N ALA A 40 -3.71 0.21 -13.47
CA ALA A 40 -3.11 -1.11 -13.36
C ALA A 40 -2.51 -1.37 -11.97
N ASN A 41 -2.18 -0.33 -11.21
CA ASN A 41 -1.47 -0.49 -9.95
C ASN A 41 -2.43 -0.82 -8.78
N SER A 42 -2.46 -2.09 -8.39
CA SER A 42 -3.26 -2.56 -7.26
C SER A 42 -2.68 -2.18 -5.89
N CYS A 43 -1.38 -1.90 -5.78
CA CYS A 43 -0.74 -1.79 -4.47
C CYS A 43 -1.29 -0.61 -3.64
N ALA A 44 -1.52 0.54 -4.28
CA ALA A 44 -2.03 1.73 -3.63
C ALA A 44 -3.47 1.54 -3.12
N ILE A 45 -4.32 0.89 -3.92
CA ILE A 45 -5.72 0.64 -3.54
C ILE A 45 -5.84 -0.42 -2.44
N ARG A 46 -4.94 -1.42 -2.40
CA ARG A 46 -4.92 -2.47 -1.38
C ARG A 46 -4.54 -1.92 -0.01
N ILE A 47 -3.53 -1.04 0.05
CA ILE A 47 -3.20 -0.30 1.28
C ILE A 47 -4.32 0.67 1.65
N SER A 48 -4.86 1.43 0.68
CA SER A 48 -5.99 2.33 0.95
C SER A 48 -7.18 1.60 1.55
N HIS A 49 -7.48 0.39 1.06
CA HIS A 49 -8.52 -0.47 1.63
C HIS A 49 -8.21 -0.85 3.08
N ALA A 50 -7.00 -1.35 3.36
CA ALA A 50 -6.60 -1.74 4.70
C ALA A 50 -6.66 -0.58 5.70
N LEU A 51 -6.22 0.62 5.30
CA LEU A 51 -6.29 1.84 6.11
C LEU A 51 -7.74 2.21 6.45
N ASN A 52 -8.58 2.35 5.41
CA ASN A 52 -10.00 2.71 5.53
C ASN A 52 -10.75 1.76 6.47
N GLN A 53 -10.57 0.44 6.28
CA GLN A 53 -11.24 -0.57 7.10
C GLN A 53 -10.64 -0.71 8.51
N SER A 54 -9.46 -0.14 8.75
CA SER A 54 -8.78 -0.17 10.06
C SER A 54 -8.99 1.10 10.89
N GLY A 55 -9.88 2.00 10.45
CA GLY A 55 -10.23 3.22 11.17
C GLY A 55 -9.35 4.42 10.83
N VAL A 56 -8.63 4.39 9.71
CA VAL A 56 -7.88 5.54 9.19
C VAL A 56 -8.52 5.99 7.89
N PRO A 57 -9.47 6.94 7.97
CA PRO A 57 -10.28 7.33 6.83
C PRO A 57 -9.45 8.15 5.85
N ILE A 58 -9.41 7.68 4.61
CA ILE A 58 -8.90 8.48 3.50
C ILE A 58 -10.02 9.42 3.05
N VAL A 59 -9.68 10.70 2.96
CA VAL A 59 -10.61 11.76 2.51
C VAL A 59 -10.46 12.03 1.02
N TYR A 60 -11.45 12.71 0.45
CA TYR A 60 -11.39 13.14 -0.94
C TYR A 60 -10.17 14.04 -1.19
N SER A 61 -9.43 13.72 -2.24
CA SER A 61 -8.39 14.58 -2.79
C SER A 61 -8.46 14.60 -4.32
N LYS A 62 -8.64 15.81 -4.87
CA LYS A 62 -8.89 16.02 -6.30
C LYS A 62 -7.75 15.44 -7.14
N GLY A 63 -8.10 14.52 -8.04
CA GLY A 63 -7.14 13.89 -8.95
C GLY A 63 -6.19 12.87 -8.31
N LYS A 64 -6.38 12.55 -7.02
CA LYS A 64 -5.56 11.60 -6.26
C LYS A 64 -6.34 10.42 -5.70
N THR A 65 -7.62 10.61 -5.39
CA THR A 65 -8.47 9.57 -4.83
C THR A 65 -9.68 9.23 -5.69
N ILE A 66 -10.09 7.96 -5.67
CA ILE A 66 -11.28 7.44 -6.36
C ILE A 66 -12.26 6.88 -5.33
N LEU A 67 -13.56 6.95 -5.62
CA LEU A 67 -14.63 6.49 -4.74
C LEU A 67 -14.92 5.01 -4.94
N GLY A 68 -14.84 4.22 -3.88
CA GLY A 68 -15.25 2.81 -3.84
C GLY A 68 -16.77 2.62 -3.64
N GLU A 69 -17.21 1.37 -3.71
CA GLU A 69 -18.61 0.96 -3.51
C GLU A 69 -19.11 1.31 -2.11
N ASN A 70 -18.26 1.10 -1.11
CA ASN A 70 -18.53 1.44 0.29
C ASN A 70 -18.50 2.95 0.61
N HIS A 71 -18.49 3.81 -0.41
CA HIS A 71 -18.42 5.27 -0.28
C HIS A 71 -17.16 5.83 0.39
N LEU A 72 -16.08 5.03 0.48
CA LEU A 72 -14.77 5.49 0.96
C LEU A 72 -13.85 5.88 -0.21
N TRP A 73 -12.84 6.70 0.09
CA TRP A 73 -11.87 7.20 -0.90
C TRP A 73 -10.60 6.35 -0.91
N TYR A 74 -10.02 6.18 -2.10
CA TYR A 74 -8.86 5.30 -2.32
C TYR A 74 -7.79 6.02 -3.13
N TYR A 75 -6.56 6.08 -2.61
CA TYR A 75 -5.41 6.45 -3.43
C TYR A 75 -5.11 5.32 -4.41
N TYR A 76 -4.84 5.68 -5.65
CA TYR A 76 -4.54 4.73 -6.73
C TYR A 76 -3.13 4.88 -7.30
N ARG A 77 -2.35 5.86 -6.80
CA ARG A 77 -0.94 6.05 -7.16
C ARG A 77 -0.06 5.93 -5.93
N VAL A 78 1.07 5.23 -6.09
CA VAL A 78 2.10 5.02 -5.07
C VAL A 78 2.57 6.34 -4.46
N LYS A 79 2.88 7.34 -5.29
CA LYS A 79 3.38 8.65 -4.82
C LYS A 79 2.38 9.38 -3.90
N ASP A 80 1.09 9.31 -4.22
CA ASP A 80 0.04 10.00 -3.46
C ASP A 80 -0.22 9.27 -2.14
N LEU A 81 -0.16 7.94 -2.13
CA LEU A 81 -0.21 7.14 -0.91
C LEU A 81 1.00 7.40 0.00
N LYS A 82 2.23 7.44 -0.54
CA LYS A 82 3.45 7.75 0.23
C LYS A 82 3.36 9.11 0.92
N GLN A 83 2.86 10.12 0.20
CA GLN A 83 2.62 11.44 0.77
C GLN A 83 1.59 11.38 1.90
N PHE A 84 0.45 10.70 1.70
CA PHE A 84 -0.56 10.53 2.75
C PHE A 84 0.00 9.88 4.02
N LEU A 85 0.77 8.79 3.89
CA LEU A 85 1.39 8.13 5.04
C LEU A 85 2.34 9.07 5.78
N THR A 86 3.11 9.87 5.03
CA THR A 86 4.02 10.87 5.60
C THR A 86 3.27 11.98 6.32
N ASP A 87 2.18 12.47 5.74
CA ASP A 87 1.35 13.52 6.37
C ASP A 87 0.63 13.02 7.62
N TRP A 88 0.21 11.75 7.64
CA TRP A 88 -0.59 11.18 8.73
C TRP A 88 0.25 10.63 9.88
N TYR A 89 1.35 9.93 9.57
CA TYR A 89 2.20 9.24 10.55
C TYR A 89 3.57 9.90 10.74
N GLY A 90 3.93 10.87 9.90
CA GLY A 90 5.30 11.36 9.79
C GLY A 90 6.18 10.45 8.92
N ASP A 91 7.47 10.74 8.95
CA ASP A 91 8.48 9.93 8.28
C ASP A 91 8.41 8.45 8.70
N ALA A 92 8.81 7.55 7.79
CA ALA A 92 8.93 6.13 8.12
C ALA A 92 9.85 5.90 9.32
N ASP A 93 9.40 5.07 10.27
CA ASP A 93 10.10 4.76 11.51
C ASP A 93 11.48 4.14 11.27
N ILE A 94 11.60 3.31 10.23
CA ILE A 94 12.85 2.62 9.87
C ILE A 94 13.07 2.73 8.37
N LYS A 95 14.30 3.09 7.98
CA LYS A 95 14.78 3.19 6.60
C LYS A 95 16.05 2.34 6.47
N VAL A 96 16.06 1.33 5.62
CA VAL A 96 17.15 0.36 5.45
C VAL A 96 17.34 -0.03 3.99
N THR A 97 18.44 -0.70 3.67
CA THR A 97 18.72 -1.25 2.32
C THR A 97 18.59 -2.77 2.26
N ASP A 98 18.34 -3.44 3.39
CA ASP A 98 18.14 -4.88 3.46
C ASP A 98 17.12 -5.29 4.54
N LYS A 99 16.74 -6.56 4.51
CA LYS A 99 15.74 -7.14 5.40
C LYS A 99 16.19 -7.27 6.87
N LYS A 100 17.51 -7.28 7.15
CA LYS A 100 18.03 -7.60 8.50
C LYS A 100 17.59 -6.56 9.53
N GLY A 101 17.48 -5.30 9.14
CA GLY A 101 17.00 -4.23 10.02
C GLY A 101 15.51 -4.26 10.33
N LEU A 102 14.75 -5.19 9.74
CA LEU A 102 13.29 -5.28 9.89
C LEU A 102 12.82 -6.47 10.72
N VAL A 103 13.74 -7.30 11.23
CA VAL A 103 13.37 -8.52 11.98
C VAL A 103 12.45 -8.18 13.16
N GLY A 104 11.29 -8.84 13.20
CA GLY A 104 10.28 -8.64 14.25
C GLY A 104 9.45 -7.36 14.13
N LYS A 105 9.68 -6.52 13.11
CA LYS A 105 8.88 -5.32 12.84
C LYS A 105 7.72 -5.64 11.94
N LYS A 106 6.55 -5.05 12.20
CA LYS A 106 5.36 -5.22 11.38
C LYS A 106 4.82 -3.87 10.96
N GLY A 107 4.12 -3.80 9.83
CA GLY A 107 3.47 -2.57 9.40
C GLY A 107 3.41 -2.38 7.90
N ILE A 108 3.32 -1.12 7.48
CA ILE A 108 3.25 -0.74 6.07
C ILE A 108 4.68 -0.56 5.56
N ILE A 109 5.07 -1.33 4.56
CA ILE A 109 6.41 -1.30 3.98
C ILE A 109 6.36 -0.73 2.56
N CYS A 110 7.35 0.09 2.24
CA CYS A 110 7.60 0.69 0.94
C CYS A 110 8.97 0.21 0.43
N PHE A 111 8.98 -0.34 -0.77
CA PHE A 111 10.20 -0.68 -1.51
C PHE A 111 10.35 0.36 -2.62
N ASP A 112 11.36 1.21 -2.56
CA ASP A 112 11.73 2.06 -3.70
C ASP A 112 12.56 1.18 -4.67
N ILE A 113 12.09 1.01 -5.91
CA ILE A 113 12.65 0.07 -6.90
C ILE A 113 12.96 0.84 -8.19
N ASP A 114 14.24 1.09 -8.42
CA ASP A 114 14.69 1.97 -9.51
C ASP A 114 14.64 1.30 -10.90
N ILE A 115 14.53 -0.03 -10.96
CA ILE A 115 14.48 -0.80 -12.21
C ILE A 115 13.08 -0.84 -12.85
N TRP A 116 12.06 -0.30 -12.17
CA TRP A 116 10.69 -0.27 -12.68
C TRP A 116 10.45 1.01 -13.50
N ILE A 117 9.71 0.87 -14.60
CA ILE A 117 9.44 1.96 -15.55
C ILE A 117 8.09 2.64 -15.23
N ASP A 118 7.13 1.84 -14.77
CA ASP A 118 5.72 2.17 -14.56
C ASP A 118 5.40 2.59 -13.11
N ALA A 119 6.29 2.27 -12.17
CA ALA A 119 6.17 2.67 -10.77
C ALA A 119 7.54 3.00 -10.16
N THR A 120 7.55 3.94 -9.21
CA THR A 120 8.77 4.28 -8.47
C THR A 120 9.05 3.34 -7.29
N GLY A 121 8.22 2.30 -7.12
CA GLY A 121 8.29 1.39 -5.99
C GLY A 121 7.00 0.62 -5.70
N HIS A 122 7.02 -0.17 -4.63
CA HIS A 122 5.94 -1.04 -4.19
C HIS A 122 5.55 -0.78 -2.73
N PHE A 123 4.24 -0.64 -2.48
CA PHE A 123 3.70 -0.63 -1.12
C PHE A 123 3.00 -1.94 -0.79
N THR A 124 3.24 -2.44 0.41
CA THR A 124 2.56 -3.62 0.92
C THR A 124 2.60 -3.66 2.46
N LEU A 125 2.06 -4.70 3.07
CA LEU A 125 2.25 -4.99 4.49
C LEU A 125 3.44 -5.92 4.69
N PHE A 126 4.15 -5.77 5.81
CA PHE A 126 5.21 -6.65 6.27
C PHE A 126 4.83 -7.26 7.61
N ASP A 127 4.86 -8.59 7.72
CA ASP A 127 4.38 -9.33 8.90
C ASP A 127 5.47 -9.64 9.95
N GLY A 128 6.68 -9.12 9.77
CA GLY A 128 7.86 -9.44 10.57
C GLY A 128 8.75 -10.49 9.94
N ASN A 129 8.27 -11.19 8.91
CA ASN A 129 9.02 -12.18 8.16
C ASN A 129 8.97 -11.94 6.66
N LYS A 130 7.82 -11.61 6.07
CA LYS A 130 7.64 -11.43 4.63
C LYS A 130 6.74 -10.26 4.29
N ALA A 131 6.97 -9.70 3.10
CA ALA A 131 6.04 -8.79 2.46
C ALA A 131 4.80 -9.57 1.99
N LEU A 132 3.61 -8.96 2.13
CA LEU A 132 2.34 -9.64 1.90
C LEU A 132 1.75 -9.32 0.52
N GLY A 133 1.65 -10.30 -0.36
CA GLY A 133 1.01 -10.10 -1.67
C GLY A 133 1.73 -9.09 -2.58
N GLY A 134 1.07 -8.74 -3.69
CA GLY A 134 1.69 -8.04 -4.82
C GLY A 134 1.97 -9.00 -5.98
N GLU A 135 2.46 -8.45 -7.09
CA GLU A 135 2.74 -9.20 -8.34
C GLU A 135 3.93 -10.15 -8.20
N HIS A 136 4.93 -9.76 -7.41
CA HIS A 136 6.12 -10.55 -7.13
C HIS A 136 6.11 -11.13 -5.71
N ASP A 137 6.92 -12.16 -5.49
CA ASP A 137 7.15 -12.70 -4.15
C ASP A 137 7.92 -11.72 -3.24
N SER A 138 7.94 -12.02 -1.95
CA SER A 138 8.60 -11.16 -0.97
C SER A 138 10.09 -11.00 -1.22
N ASP A 139 10.79 -12.04 -1.67
CA ASP A 139 12.25 -12.03 -1.79
C ASP A 139 12.67 -11.19 -3.00
N TYR A 140 11.88 -11.18 -4.06
CA TYR A 140 12.05 -10.27 -5.19
C TYR A 140 12.08 -8.81 -4.73
N TYR A 141 11.13 -8.36 -3.91
CA TYR A 141 11.09 -6.96 -3.45
C TYR A 141 12.32 -6.61 -2.62
N PHE A 142 12.72 -7.48 -1.68
CA PHE A 142 13.90 -7.25 -0.85
C PHE A 142 15.21 -7.25 -1.65
N LYS A 143 15.30 -8.04 -2.72
CA LYS A 143 16.51 -8.12 -3.55
C LYS A 143 16.69 -6.92 -4.48
N ASN A 144 15.59 -6.35 -4.97
CA ASN A 144 15.63 -5.32 -6.03
C ASN A 144 15.38 -3.90 -5.52
N ALA A 145 15.03 -3.72 -4.24
CA ALA A 145 14.85 -2.40 -3.67
C ALA A 145 16.18 -1.67 -3.47
N SER A 146 16.27 -0.42 -3.92
CA SER A 146 17.39 0.47 -3.59
C SER A 146 17.24 1.06 -2.18
N LYS A 147 15.99 1.17 -1.70
CA LYS A 147 15.67 1.61 -0.35
C LYS A 147 14.37 0.98 0.12
N ILE A 148 14.33 0.66 1.42
CA ILE A 148 13.18 0.10 2.09
C ILE A 148 12.80 1.02 3.25
N SER A 149 11.52 1.38 3.33
CA SER A 149 10.97 2.22 4.41
C SER A 149 9.79 1.50 5.05
N ILE A 150 9.68 1.50 6.38
CA ILE A 150 8.53 0.90 7.08
C ILE A 150 7.94 1.89 8.09
N TRP A 151 6.61 1.97 8.10
CA TRP A 151 5.82 2.56 9.17
C TRP A 151 5.36 1.42 10.07
N VAL A 152 5.91 1.37 11.28
CA VAL A 152 5.72 0.28 12.24
C VAL A 152 4.33 0.36 12.84
N SER A 153 3.69 -0.80 12.95
CA SER A 153 2.37 -0.99 13.53
C SER A 153 2.48 -2.08 14.58
N GLU A 154 2.02 -1.77 15.80
CA GLU A 154 2.04 -2.68 16.96
C GLU A 154 0.79 -3.58 17.02
#